data_AF-B1NIJ4-F1
#
_entry.id   AF-B1NIJ4-F1
#
_cell.length_a   1.000
_cell.length_b   1.000
_cell.length_c   1.000
_cell.angle_alpha   90.00
_cell.angle_beta   90.00
_cell.angle_gamma   90.00
#
_symmetry.space_group_name_H-M   'P 1'
#
loop_
_entity.id
_entity.type
_entity.pdbx_description
1 polymer ?
#
loop_
_entity_poly.entity_id
_entity_poly.type
_entity_poly.pdbx_seq_one_letter_code
_entity_poly.pdbx_strand_id
1 'polypeptide(L)'
;VQEVAMSMLGMLILVICVLVGVAFLTLLERSVLGYIQIRSGPNSVGFVGLPQPFADAIKLFSKEGTYPMLSNYLMYYFAPIFSLFLALLTWMIYP
;
A
#
# COMPACT_ATOMS: atom_id res chain seq x y z
N VAL A 1 30.37 11.09 4.97
CA VAL A 1 29.56 10.27 5.91
C VAL A 1 28.27 10.98 6.27
N GLN A 2 28.32 12.23 6.76
CA GLN A 2 27.13 13.04 7.06
C GLN A 2 26.16 13.16 5.86
N GLU A 3 26.65 13.54 4.69
CA GLU A 3 25.84 13.67 3.46
C GLU A 3 25.12 12.36 3.08
N VAL A 4 25.85 11.25 3.15
CA VAL A 4 25.31 9.91 2.85
C VAL A 4 24.26 9.50 3.89
N ALA A 5 24.45 9.86 5.16
CA ALA A 5 23.46 9.59 6.20
C ALA A 5 22.17 10.40 5.98
N MET A 6 22.29 11.67 5.59
CA MET A 6 21.14 12.52 5.28
C MET A 6 20.37 12.03 4.04
N SER A 7 21.06 11.57 3.00
CA SER A 7 20.41 11.01 1.80
C SER A 7 19.66 9.71 2.11
N MET A 8 20.24 8.81 2.93
CA MET A 8 19.58 7.56 3.35
C MET A 8 18.33 7.83 4.18
N LEU A 9 18.38 8.83 5.06
CA LEU A 9 17.23 9.24 5.86
C LEU A 9 16.13 9.83 4.97
N GLY A 10 16.49 10.66 3.98
CA GLY A 10 15.56 11.17 2.98
C GLY A 10 14.86 10.06 2.18
N MET A 11 15.61 9.05 1.74
CA MET A 11 15.05 7.88 1.04
C MET A 11 14.07 7.10 1.91
N LEU A 12 14.37 6.91 3.20
CA LEU A 12 13.49 6.21 4.13
C LEU A 12 12.17 6.97 4.34
N ILE A 13 12.24 8.30 4.50
CA ILE A 13 11.04 9.15 4.61
C ILE A 13 10.20 9.05 3.33
N LEU A 14 10.83 9.12 2.15
CA LEU A 14 10.13 9.04 0.87
C LEU A 14 9.32 7.74 0.75
N VAL A 15 9.93 6.59 1.09
CA VAL A 15 9.23 5.29 1.06
C VAL A 15 8.02 5.27 1.98
N ILE A 16 8.14 5.79 3.21
CA ILE A 16 7.02 5.87 4.15
C ILE A 16 5.89 6.74 3.60
N CYS A 17 6.22 7.92 3.06
CA CYS A 17 5.24 8.84 2.49
C CYS A 17 4.51 8.22 1.28
N VAL A 18 5.22 7.50 0.41
CA VAL A 18 4.60 6.82 -0.74
C VAL A 18 3.62 5.74 -0.29
N LEU A 19 3.99 4.89 0.67
CA LEU A 19 3.10 3.83 1.17
C LEU A 19 1.84 4.39 1.82
N VAL A 20 1.98 5.45 2.63
CA VAL A 20 0.83 6.14 3.25
C VAL A 20 -0.02 6.83 2.17
N GLY A 21 0.61 7.48 1.19
CA GLY A 21 -0.07 8.16 0.09
C GLY A 21 -0.93 7.21 -0.74
N VAL A 22 -0.40 6.04 -1.12
CA VAL A 22 -1.14 5.01 -1.86
C VAL A 22 -2.34 4.50 -1.04
N ALA A 23 -2.16 4.28 0.27
CA ALA A 23 -3.24 3.83 1.13
C ALA A 23 -4.43 4.81 1.15
N PHE A 24 -4.18 6.11 1.25
CA PHE A 24 -5.25 7.12 1.19
C PHE A 24 -5.79 7.35 -0.23
N LEU A 25 -4.97 7.20 -1.27
CA LEU A 25 -5.41 7.27 -2.66
C LEU A 25 -6.50 6.22 -2.94
N THR A 26 -6.35 4.99 -2.43
CA THR A 26 -7.37 3.94 -2.60
C THR A 26 -8.68 4.25 -1.87
N LEU A 27 -8.63 4.97 -0.75
CA LEU A 27 -9.83 5.44 -0.06
C LEU A 27 -10.56 6.51 -0.87
N LEU A 28 -9.81 7.45 -1.43
CA LEU A 28 -10.35 8.47 -2.33
C LEU A 28 -11.00 7.83 -3.56
N GLU A 29 -10.34 6.85 -4.18
CA GLU A 29 -10.90 6.13 -5.33
C GLU A 29 -12.25 5.46 -4.96
N ARG A 30 -12.33 4.80 -3.80
CA ARG A 30 -13.58 4.19 -3.30
C ARG A 30 -14.68 5.21 -3.03
N SER A 31 -14.35 6.41 -2.54
CA SER A 31 -15.35 7.46 -2.30
C SER A 31 -15.84 8.06 -3.61
N VAL A 32 -14.94 8.40 -4.54
CA VAL A 32 -15.26 8.94 -5.88
C VAL A 32 -16.15 7.99 -6.67
N LEU A 33 -15.81 6.70 -6.73
CA LEU A 33 -16.65 5.69 -7.40
C LEU A 33 -18.03 5.55 -6.75
N GLY A 34 -18.12 5.72 -5.43
CA GLY A 34 -19.41 5.77 -4.72
C GLY A 34 -20.27 6.95 -5.20
N TYR A 35 -19.69 8.15 -5.21
CA TYR A 35 -20.40 9.36 -5.63
C TYR A 35 -20.88 9.29 -7.08
N ILE A 36 -20.06 8.76 -8.00
CA ILE A 36 -20.44 8.58 -9.42
C ILE A 36 -21.65 7.62 -9.54
N GLN A 37 -21.69 6.57 -8.72
CA GLN A 37 -22.74 5.56 -8.74
C GLN A 37 -23.97 5.93 -7.89
N ILE A 38 -24.06 7.15 -7.34
CA ILE A 38 -25.13 7.59 -6.45
C ILE A 38 -25.29 6.63 -5.24
N ARG A 39 -24.17 6.08 -4.75
CA ARG A 39 -24.11 5.33 -3.49
C ARG A 39 -23.15 6.00 -2.53
N SER A 40 -23.39 5.87 -1.24
CA SER A 40 -22.42 6.33 -0.26
C SER A 40 -21.11 5.54 -0.38
N GLY A 41 -20.00 6.27 -0.36
CA GLY A 41 -18.68 5.69 -0.12
C GLY A 41 -18.56 5.13 1.30
N PRO A 42 -17.38 4.62 1.68
CA PRO A 42 -17.16 4.03 2.99
C PRO A 42 -17.31 5.09 4.12
N ASN A 43 -18.47 5.09 4.78
CA ASN A 43 -18.79 5.95 5.93
C ASN A 43 -18.85 5.19 7.28
N SER A 44 -18.60 3.88 7.28
CA SER A 44 -18.87 3.01 8.43
C SER A 44 -17.75 3.01 9.49
N VAL A 45 -16.48 3.05 9.07
CA VAL A 45 -15.35 3.03 10.00
C VAL A 45 -14.97 4.45 10.44
N GLY A 46 -15.51 4.89 11.57
CA GLY A 46 -15.15 6.16 12.21
C GLY A 46 -15.50 7.41 11.37
N PHE A 47 -14.74 8.49 11.57
CA PHE A 47 -14.97 9.78 10.90
C PHE A 47 -14.66 9.69 9.39
N VAL A 48 -15.71 9.72 8.55
CA VAL A 48 -15.64 9.73 7.06
C VAL A 48 -14.80 8.57 6.49
N GLY A 49 -14.66 7.46 7.21
CA GLY A 49 -13.88 6.32 6.75
C GLY A 49 -12.36 6.49 6.83
N LEU A 50 -11.82 7.58 7.39
CA LEU A 50 -10.37 7.81 7.52
C LEU A 50 -9.57 6.61 8.07
N PRO A 51 -10.03 5.87 9.10
CA PRO A 51 -9.29 4.70 9.60
C PRO A 51 -9.40 3.44 8.71
N GLN A 52 -10.14 3.46 7.61
CA GLN A 52 -10.35 2.30 6.74
C GLN A 52 -9.04 1.68 6.20
N PRO A 53 -8.03 2.44 5.74
CA PRO A 53 -6.80 1.83 5.22
C PRO A 53 -6.06 1.02 6.30
N PHE A 54 -6.14 1.44 7.56
CA PHE A 54 -5.57 0.69 8.68
C PHE A 54 -6.37 -0.59 8.98
N ALA A 55 -7.71 -0.51 8.94
CA ALA A 55 -8.56 -1.68 9.11
C ALA A 55 -8.35 -2.73 7.99
N ASP A 56 -8.16 -2.27 6.75
CA ASP A 56 -7.86 -3.13 5.60
C ASP A 56 -6.48 -3.81 5.76
N ALA A 57 -5.48 -3.09 6.30
CA ALA A 57 -4.16 -3.65 6.60
C ALA A 57 -4.23 -4.74 7.70
N ILE A 58 -4.90 -4.46 8.83
CA ILE A 58 -5.08 -5.43 9.92
C ILE A 58 -5.80 -6.68 9.40
N LYS A 59 -6.85 -6.50 8.59
CA LYS A 59 -7.59 -7.60 7.96
C LYS A 59 -6.69 -8.49 7.10
N LEU A 60 -5.73 -7.93 6.37
CA LEU A 60 -4.78 -8.70 5.57
C LEU A 60 -3.76 -9.45 6.44
N PHE A 61 -3.28 -8.84 7.53
CA PHE A 61 -2.35 -9.52 8.46
C PHE A 61 -3.00 -10.68 9.21
N SER A 62 -4.29 -10.58 9.52
CA SER A 62 -5.04 -11.65 10.16
C SER A 62 -5.56 -12.71 9.19
N LYS A 63 -5.41 -12.52 7.88
CA LYS A 63 -5.90 -13.47 6.88
C LYS A 63 -4.96 -14.68 6.81
N GLU A 64 -5.53 -15.88 6.74
CA GLU A 64 -4.76 -17.11 6.57
C GLU A 64 -3.93 -17.07 5.28
N GLY A 65 -2.64 -17.39 5.39
CA GLY A 65 -1.74 -17.50 4.25
C GLY A 65 -2.12 -18.71 3.40
N THR A 66 -2.41 -18.48 2.12
CA THR A 66 -2.75 -19.54 1.17
C THR A 66 -1.51 -20.13 0.53
N TYR A 67 -1.37 -21.45 0.59
CA TYR A 67 -0.29 -22.21 -0.04
C TYR A 67 -0.85 -22.96 -1.26
N PRO A 68 -0.48 -22.59 -2.50
CA PRO A 68 -1.02 -23.25 -3.67
C PRO A 68 -0.40 -24.65 -3.84
N MET A 69 -1.20 -25.70 -3.70
CA MET A 69 -0.72 -27.10 -3.76
C MET A 69 -0.27 -27.56 -5.15
N LEU A 70 -0.78 -26.93 -6.23
CA LEU A 70 -0.53 -27.35 -7.62
C LEU A 70 0.58 -26.54 -8.32
N SER A 71 1.17 -25.53 -7.66
CA SER A 71 2.07 -24.56 -8.33
C SER A 71 3.38 -24.35 -7.57
N ASN A 72 4.37 -23.77 -8.26
CA ASN A 72 5.68 -23.46 -7.67
C ASN A 72 5.56 -22.44 -6.54
N TYR A 73 5.64 -22.94 -5.30
CA TYR A 73 5.58 -22.14 -4.08
C TYR A 73 6.58 -20.98 -4.07
N LEU A 74 7.85 -21.25 -4.39
CA LEU A 74 8.91 -20.24 -4.36
C LEU A 74 8.61 -19.06 -5.30
N MET A 75 8.16 -19.35 -6.52
CA MET A 75 7.90 -18.31 -7.51
C MET A 75 6.64 -17.50 -7.16
N TYR A 76 5.64 -18.14 -6.55
CA TYR A 76 4.45 -17.46 -6.03
C TYR A 76 4.78 -16.45 -4.93
N TYR A 77 5.69 -16.77 -4.00
CA TYR A 77 6.09 -15.85 -2.93
C TYR A 77 7.05 -14.75 -3.40
N PHE A 78 7.99 -15.07 -4.31
CA PHE A 78 8.94 -14.08 -4.81
C PHE A 78 8.32 -13.04 -5.74
N ALA A 79 7.31 -13.42 -6.53
CA ALA A 79 6.68 -12.51 -7.49
C ALA A 79 6.13 -11.20 -6.88
N PRO A 80 5.32 -11.20 -5.80
CA PRO A 80 4.83 -9.97 -5.20
C PRO A 80 5.93 -9.15 -4.50
N ILE A 81 6.97 -9.81 -3.97
CA ILE A 81 8.11 -9.11 -3.37
C ILE A 81 8.89 -8.34 -4.45
N PHE A 82 9.15 -8.99 -5.58
CA PHE A 82 9.89 -8.39 -6.68
C PHE A 82 9.10 -7.26 -7.35
N SER A 83 7.78 -7.42 -7.53
CA SER A 83 6.95 -6.38 -8.13
C SER A 83 6.87 -5.11 -7.25
N LEU A 84 6.73 -5.27 -5.93
CA LEU A 84 6.74 -4.14 -5.00
C LEU A 84 8.11 -3.45 -4.98
N PHE A 85 9.19 -4.24 -4.99
CA PHE A 85 10.56 -3.70 -5.03
C PHE A 85 10.80 -2.83 -6.28
N LEU A 86 10.43 -3.34 -7.46
CA LEU A 86 10.53 -2.57 -8.71
C LEU A 86 9.73 -1.27 -8.65
N ALA A 87 8.49 -1.31 -8.14
CA ALA A 87 7.64 -0.12 -8.01
C ALA A 87 8.23 0.94 -7.06
N LEU A 88 8.90 0.53 -5.98
CA LEU A 88 9.54 1.48 -5.07
C LEU A 88 10.82 2.09 -5.67
N LEU A 89 11.57 1.31 -6.46
CA LEU A 89 12.73 1.82 -7.18
C LEU A 89 12.36 2.92 -8.17
N THR A 90 11.22 2.83 -8.87
CA THR A 90 10.83 3.87 -9.83
C THR A 90 10.56 5.21 -9.15
N TRP A 91 10.00 5.20 -7.94
CA TRP A 91 9.78 6.42 -7.16
C TRP A 91 11.08 7.08 -6.68
N MET A 92 12.13 6.31 -6.46
CA MET A 92 13.45 6.84 -6.08
C MET A 92 14.17 7.56 -7.23
N ILE A 93 13.75 7.35 -8.47
CA ILE A 93 14.37 7.98 -9.65
C ILE A 93 13.84 9.40 -9.86
N TYR A 94 12.62 9.69 -9.41
CA TYR A 94 12.05 11.02 -9.53
C TYR A 94 12.74 11.97 -8.51
N PRO A 95 13.14 13.19 -8.93
CA PRO A 95 13.82 14.14 -8.04
C PRO A 95 12.95 14.59 -6.85
#